data_AF-A0A835WRH1-F1
#
_entry.id   AF-A0A835WRH1-F1
#
_cell.length_a   1.000
_cell.length_b   1.000
_cell.length_c   1.000
_cell.angle_alpha   90.00
_cell.angle_beta   90.00
_cell.angle_gamma   90.00
#
_symmetry.space_group_name_H-M   'P 1'
#
loop_
_entity.id
_entity.type
_entity.pdbx_description
1 polymer ?
#
loop_
_entity_poly.entity_id
_entity_poly.type
_entity_poly.pdbx_seq_one_letter_code
_entity_poly.pdbx_strand_id
1 'polypeptide(L)'
;MQTCLSRRGVFGASGKASRKATVVRAEAISVPAPFTKVAPKGDRVLVKVAEEEVKTRGGILLPPSAIKKPTSGEVVQLGDGRVGNGEIRPFYLKPGQTVVYSKFGFMYQDLKLSNGEEYILIREDDVIGIMPRANAQADDVPELQPLADRVLIKVEEVADVTMGGVILPEAAKERPLSGTVVRVGPGKYDKDAEGKRRTVPLAPGDKVLYFKYAGDNMETPSGDKFVVLRSDDVLCKA
;
A
#
# COMPACT_ATOMS: atom_id res chain seq x y z
N MET A 1 -34.14 2.57 79.17
CA MET A 1 -32.74 2.10 79.24
C MET A 1 -32.23 1.93 77.81
N GLN A 2 -31.08 2.56 77.50
CA GLN A 2 -30.19 2.34 76.32
C GLN A 2 -30.73 2.68 74.91
N THR A 3 -30.05 3.39 74.01
CA THR A 3 -28.87 4.29 74.01
C THR A 3 -28.88 4.92 72.61
N CYS A 4 -28.97 6.25 72.51
CA CYS A 4 -28.71 6.99 71.27
C CYS A 4 -27.22 6.92 70.94
N LEU A 5 -26.87 6.38 69.77
CA LEU A 5 -25.51 6.43 69.24
C LEU A 5 -25.46 7.38 68.06
N SER A 6 -25.03 8.60 68.36
CA SER A 6 -24.57 9.57 67.38
C SER A 6 -23.30 9.03 66.70
N ARG A 7 -23.32 8.94 65.37
CA ARG A 7 -22.10 8.81 64.59
C ARG A 7 -21.87 10.11 63.83
N ARG A 8 -20.87 10.82 64.34
CA ARG A 8 -20.22 12.00 63.78
C ARG A 8 -19.92 11.79 62.30
N GLY A 9 -20.44 12.67 61.45
CA GLY A 9 -19.90 12.90 60.12
C GLY A 9 -18.53 13.56 60.28
N VAL A 10 -17.48 12.85 59.84
CA VAL A 10 -16.15 13.42 59.70
C VAL A 10 -15.90 13.60 58.21
N PHE A 11 -15.75 14.87 57.85
CA PHE A 11 -15.23 15.35 56.57
C PHE A 11 -13.92 14.64 56.21
N GLY A 12 -13.89 13.99 55.05
CA GLY A 12 -12.73 13.33 54.49
C GLY A 12 -12.26 14.03 53.21
N ALA A 13 -11.12 14.68 53.34
CA ALA A 13 -10.31 15.42 52.36
C ALA A 13 -10.38 15.00 50.88
N SER A 14 -10.28 16.04 50.04
CA SER A 14 -10.05 16.03 48.60
C SER A 14 -8.73 15.32 48.22
N GLY A 15 -8.85 14.10 47.70
CA GLY A 15 -7.79 13.45 46.93
C GLY A 15 -7.93 13.78 45.46
N LYS A 16 -7.16 14.74 44.94
CA LYS A 16 -6.97 14.91 43.48
C LYS A 16 -6.31 13.64 42.95
N ALA A 17 -7.10 12.72 42.40
CA ALA A 17 -6.59 11.58 41.66
C ALA A 17 -5.92 12.10 40.39
N SER A 18 -4.60 12.25 40.43
CA SER A 18 -3.74 12.43 39.26
C SER A 18 -4.00 11.26 38.32
N ARG A 19 -4.78 11.50 37.27
CA ARG A 19 -4.92 10.57 36.16
C ARG A 19 -3.57 10.55 35.46
N LYS A 20 -2.71 9.60 35.84
CA LYS A 20 -1.53 9.26 35.05
C LYS A 20 -2.06 8.95 33.64
N ALA A 21 -1.78 9.85 32.70
CA ALA A 21 -1.97 9.58 31.29
C ALA A 21 -1.00 8.47 30.93
N THR A 22 -1.47 7.22 30.97
CA THR A 22 -0.76 6.10 30.36
C THR A 22 -0.73 6.36 28.88
N VAL A 23 0.38 6.94 28.41
CA VAL A 23 0.70 7.00 27.00
C VAL A 23 0.91 5.56 26.56
N VAL A 24 -0.11 4.98 25.95
CA VAL A 24 0.02 3.68 25.29
C VAL A 24 0.89 3.95 24.06
N ARG A 25 2.20 3.73 24.19
CA ARG A 25 3.05 3.59 23.01
C ARG A 25 2.52 2.37 22.26
N ALA A 26 2.07 2.59 21.03
CA ALA A 26 1.79 1.50 20.11
C ALA A 26 3.12 0.80 19.84
N GLU A 27 3.46 -0.17 20.68
CA GLU A 27 4.57 -1.07 20.43
C GLU A 27 4.12 -2.05 19.34
N ALA A 28 4.96 -2.17 18.32
CA ALA A 28 4.81 -3.20 17.32
C ALA A 28 4.64 -4.55 18.01
N ILE A 29 3.68 -5.36 17.53
CA ILE A 29 3.41 -6.69 18.07
C ILE A 29 4.66 -7.54 17.82
N SER A 30 5.49 -7.70 18.84
CA SER A 30 6.62 -8.63 18.81
C SER A 30 6.07 -10.04 18.97
N VAL A 31 6.26 -10.86 17.94
CA VAL A 31 5.83 -12.26 17.99
C VAL A 31 6.75 -13.01 18.97
N PRO A 32 6.21 -13.81 19.91
CA PRO A 32 7.05 -14.55 20.85
C PRO A 32 7.94 -15.56 20.11
N ALA A 33 9.10 -15.87 20.71
CA ALA A 33 10.19 -16.66 20.14
C ALA A 33 9.86 -18.02 19.43
N PRO A 34 8.76 -18.75 19.69
CA PRO A 34 8.50 -20.01 18.98
C PRO A 34 8.09 -19.87 17.49
N PHE A 35 7.77 -18.67 16.98
CA PHE A 35 7.32 -18.49 15.60
C PHE A 35 8.45 -18.02 14.67
N THR A 36 9.44 -18.89 14.43
CA THR A 36 10.52 -18.64 13.45
C THR A 36 10.02 -18.69 12.00
N LYS A 37 8.90 -19.38 11.74
CA LYS A 37 8.22 -19.46 10.44
C LYS A 37 6.78 -19.00 10.60
N VAL A 38 6.44 -17.85 10.03
CA VAL A 38 5.07 -17.33 10.03
C VAL A 38 4.38 -17.80 8.75
N ALA A 39 3.49 -18.79 8.88
CA ALA A 39 2.64 -19.21 7.77
C ALA A 39 1.38 -18.33 7.74
N PRO A 40 1.28 -17.38 6.78
CA PRO A 40 0.07 -16.59 6.64
C PRO A 40 -1.13 -17.50 6.32
N LYS A 41 -2.30 -17.15 6.82
CA LYS A 41 -3.56 -17.86 6.55
C LYS A 41 -4.45 -17.04 5.63
N GLY A 42 -5.23 -17.73 4.80
CA GLY A 42 -6.12 -17.09 3.83
C GLY A 42 -5.37 -16.41 2.68
N ASP A 43 -5.88 -15.26 2.25
CA ASP A 43 -5.37 -14.41 1.16
C ASP A 43 -4.19 -13.50 1.56
N ARG A 44 -3.51 -13.85 2.65
CA ARG A 44 -2.43 -13.03 3.21
C ARG A 44 -1.09 -13.42 2.60
N VAL A 45 -0.24 -12.41 2.45
CA VAL A 45 1.11 -12.50 1.89
C VAL A 45 2.07 -11.91 2.91
N LEU A 46 3.11 -12.67 3.24
CA LEU A 46 4.21 -12.22 4.09
C LEU A 46 5.31 -11.64 3.20
N VAL A 47 5.55 -10.35 3.34
CA VAL A 47 6.53 -9.60 2.57
C VAL A 47 7.67 -9.16 3.48
N LYS A 48 8.91 -9.44 3.10
CA LYS A 48 10.10 -8.86 3.73
C LYS A 48 10.33 -7.49 3.10
N VAL A 49 10.38 -6.44 3.92
CA VAL A 49 10.60 -5.08 3.44
C VAL A 49 11.99 -4.97 2.85
N ALA A 50 12.10 -4.38 1.65
CA ALA A 50 13.42 -4.11 1.08
C ALA A 50 14.16 -3.10 1.96
N GLU A 51 15.46 -3.29 2.18
CA GLU A 51 16.28 -2.27 2.85
C GLU A 51 16.72 -1.25 1.79
N GLU A 52 16.32 0.01 1.93
CA GLU A 52 16.76 1.05 1.00
C GLU A 52 18.25 1.39 1.20
N GLU A 53 18.94 1.62 0.09
CA GLU A 53 20.32 2.08 0.08
C GLU A 53 20.40 3.51 0.65
N VAL A 54 21.05 3.65 1.82
CA VAL A 54 21.28 4.93 2.52
C VAL A 54 22.10 5.94 1.67
N LYS A 55 22.65 5.47 0.54
CA LYS A 55 23.43 6.26 -0.40
C LYS A 55 22.58 6.57 -1.64
N THR A 56 22.29 7.85 -1.84
CA THR A 56 21.78 8.31 -3.13
C THR A 56 22.82 8.08 -4.22
N ARG A 57 22.39 8.01 -5.49
CA ARG A 57 23.30 7.92 -6.66
C ARG A 57 24.37 9.03 -6.70
N GLY A 58 24.14 10.16 -6.01
CA GLY A 58 25.08 11.27 -5.87
C GLY A 58 26.07 11.14 -4.70
N GLY A 59 26.12 10.01 -3.98
CA GLY A 59 27.06 9.76 -2.89
C GLY A 59 26.74 10.49 -1.57
N ILE A 60 25.62 11.23 -1.51
CA ILE A 60 25.17 11.93 -0.31
C ILE A 60 24.44 10.94 0.59
N LEU A 61 24.87 10.86 1.86
CA LEU A 61 24.20 10.13 2.92
C LEU A 61 22.98 10.92 3.38
N LEU A 62 21.79 10.31 3.27
CA LEU A 62 20.58 10.88 3.81
C LEU A 62 20.52 10.67 5.33
N PRO A 63 20.06 11.65 6.12
CA PRO A 63 19.74 11.40 7.52
C PRO A 63 18.60 10.38 7.61
N PRO A 64 18.56 9.53 8.64
CA PRO A 64 17.57 8.45 8.76
C PRO A 64 16.12 8.93 8.82
N SER A 65 15.89 10.21 9.16
CA SER A 65 14.57 10.84 9.16
C SER A 65 14.04 11.22 7.77
N ALA A 66 14.93 11.33 6.77
CA ALA A 66 14.55 11.64 5.38
C ALA A 66 14.30 10.38 4.54
N ILE A 67 14.70 9.21 5.05
CA ILE A 67 14.50 7.91 4.39
C ILE A 67 13.06 7.48 4.65
N LYS A 68 12.21 7.56 3.62
CA LYS A 68 10.85 7.03 3.68
C LYS A 68 10.94 5.51 3.61
N LYS A 69 10.11 4.79 4.39
CA LYS A 69 10.03 3.33 4.24
C LYS A 69 9.67 2.99 2.78
N PRO A 70 10.42 2.09 2.12
CA PRO A 70 10.09 1.67 0.78
C PRO A 70 8.68 1.08 0.77
N THR A 71 7.97 1.33 -0.32
CA THR A 71 6.68 0.71 -0.61
C THR A 71 6.85 -0.62 -1.36
N SER A 72 8.05 -1.18 -1.31
CA SER A 72 8.45 -2.40 -2.00
C SER A 72 9.04 -3.44 -1.05
N GLY A 73 8.87 -4.70 -1.41
CA GLY A 73 9.43 -5.82 -0.65
C GLY A 73 9.38 -7.13 -1.40
N GLU A 74 10.07 -8.13 -0.85
CA GLU A 74 10.15 -9.48 -1.41
C GLU A 74 9.12 -10.39 -0.74
N VAL A 75 8.40 -11.18 -1.54
CA VAL A 75 7.42 -12.15 -1.02
C VAL A 75 8.14 -13.37 -0.46
N VAL A 76 8.06 -13.58 0.86
CA VAL A 76 8.67 -14.74 1.51
C VAL A 76 7.70 -15.91 1.58
N GLN A 77 6.45 -15.64 1.94
CA GLN A 77 5.46 -16.70 2.09
C GLN A 77 4.07 -16.26 1.65
N LEU A 78 3.39 -17.17 0.96
CA LEU A 78 1.98 -17.03 0.55
C LEU A 78 1.09 -17.83 1.50
N GLY A 79 -0.14 -17.36 1.67
CA GLY A 79 -1.13 -18.06 2.48
C GLY A 79 -1.80 -19.21 1.76
N ASP A 80 -2.85 -19.75 2.36
CA ASP A 80 -3.65 -20.85 1.81
C ASP A 80 -4.64 -20.39 0.71
N GLY A 81 -4.73 -19.08 0.45
CA GLY A 81 -5.65 -18.47 -0.51
C GLY A 81 -7.02 -18.12 0.10
N ARG A 82 -7.80 -17.28 -0.59
CA ARG A 82 -9.14 -16.88 -0.11
C ARG A 82 -10.11 -18.04 -0.28
N VAL A 83 -10.66 -18.54 0.84
CA VAL A 83 -11.75 -19.51 0.84
C VAL A 83 -13.08 -18.77 1.02
N GLY A 84 -13.61 -18.24 -0.08
CA GLY A 84 -15.03 -17.90 -0.19
C GLY A 84 -15.71 -19.03 -0.96
N ASN A 85 -16.71 -19.69 -0.38
CA ASN A 85 -17.43 -20.86 -0.91
C ASN A 85 -16.65 -22.20 -0.95
N GLY A 86 -15.54 -22.33 -0.22
CA GLY A 86 -14.77 -23.60 -0.17
C GLY A 86 -13.78 -23.78 -1.33
N GLU A 87 -13.83 -22.91 -2.35
CA GLU A 87 -12.89 -22.93 -3.47
C GLU A 87 -11.61 -22.14 -3.16
N ILE A 88 -10.48 -22.73 -3.52
CA ILE A 88 -9.15 -22.14 -3.36
C ILE A 88 -8.83 -21.35 -4.62
N ARG A 89 -8.72 -20.02 -4.49
CA ARG A 89 -8.19 -19.18 -5.57
C ARG A 89 -6.66 -19.22 -5.56
N PRO A 90 -6.01 -19.56 -6.69
CA PRO A 90 -4.56 -19.50 -6.77
C PRO A 90 -4.08 -18.04 -6.76
N PHE A 91 -2.99 -17.79 -6.04
CA PHE A 91 -2.32 -16.49 -6.03
C PHE A 91 -1.77 -16.14 -7.41
N TYR A 92 -1.72 -14.85 -7.72
CA TYR A 92 -0.97 -14.31 -8.87
C TYR A 92 0.52 -14.27 -8.59
N LEU A 93 0.89 -14.19 -7.32
CA LEU A 93 2.26 -14.06 -6.84
C LEU A 93 2.93 -15.42 -6.68
N LYS A 94 4.25 -15.43 -6.85
CA LYS A 94 5.13 -16.54 -6.50
C LYS A 94 6.08 -16.11 -5.37
N PRO A 95 6.49 -17.03 -4.48
CA PRO A 95 7.54 -16.75 -3.50
C PRO A 95 8.82 -16.29 -4.19
N GLY A 96 9.52 -15.31 -3.60
CA GLY A 96 10.74 -14.69 -4.13
C GLY A 96 10.51 -13.56 -5.14
N GLN A 97 9.26 -13.21 -5.45
CA GLN A 97 8.97 -12.06 -6.31
C GLN A 97 9.01 -10.74 -5.53
N THR A 98 9.54 -9.71 -6.16
CA THR A 98 9.51 -8.35 -5.63
C THR A 98 8.20 -7.68 -6.02
N VAL A 99 7.51 -7.14 -5.02
CA VAL A 99 6.20 -6.55 -5.17
C VAL A 99 6.19 -5.12 -4.64
N VAL A 100 5.35 -4.29 -5.26
CA VAL A 100 4.99 -2.96 -4.75
C VAL A 100 3.61 -3.07 -4.14
N TYR A 101 3.44 -2.57 -2.92
CA TYR A 101 2.18 -2.62 -2.20
C TYR A 101 1.74 -1.22 -1.78
N SER A 102 0.43 -1.03 -1.58
CA SER A 102 -0.08 0.25 -1.08
C SER A 102 0.17 0.37 0.42
N LYS A 103 0.72 1.52 0.84
CA LYS A 103 0.97 1.84 2.26
C LYS A 103 -0.33 1.93 3.09
N PHE A 104 -1.45 2.20 2.43
CA PHE A 104 -2.75 2.43 3.07
C PHE A 104 -3.70 1.24 2.93
N GLY A 105 -3.17 0.03 2.72
CA GLY A 105 -3.96 -1.19 2.66
C GLY A 105 -4.83 -1.39 3.90
N PHE A 106 -6.02 -1.97 3.72
CA PHE A 106 -7.00 -2.16 4.80
C PHE A 106 -6.48 -3.08 5.91
N MET A 107 -5.49 -3.92 5.61
CA MET A 107 -4.86 -4.84 6.56
C MET A 107 -3.34 -4.80 6.39
N TYR A 108 -2.73 -3.74 6.91
CA TYR A 108 -1.29 -3.57 7.03
C TYR A 108 -0.86 -3.95 8.45
N GLN A 109 -0.09 -5.03 8.61
CA GLN A 109 0.46 -5.41 9.91
C GLN A 109 1.99 -5.56 9.83
N ASP A 110 2.70 -4.68 10.52
CA ASP A 110 4.13 -4.80 10.75
C ASP A 110 4.41 -5.93 11.76
N LEU A 111 5.20 -6.90 11.35
CA LEU A 111 5.69 -8.00 12.16
C LEU A 111 7.20 -7.88 12.28
N LYS A 112 7.69 -7.64 13.50
CA LYS A 112 9.11 -7.74 13.81
C LYS A 112 9.39 -9.12 14.36
N LEU A 113 10.09 -9.95 13.58
CA LEU A 113 10.53 -11.26 14.08
C LEU A 113 11.71 -11.07 15.03
N SER A 114 11.94 -12.05 15.91
CA SER A 114 13.05 -12.06 16.87
C SER A 114 14.44 -11.91 16.23
N ASN A 115 14.53 -12.11 14.92
CA ASN A 115 15.76 -12.04 14.14
C ASN A 115 16.16 -10.58 13.80
N GLY A 116 15.35 -9.59 14.18
CA GLY A 116 15.58 -8.17 13.88
C GLY A 116 15.10 -7.73 12.49
N GLU A 117 14.63 -8.67 11.67
CA GLU A 117 14.10 -8.40 10.34
C GLU A 117 12.63 -7.92 10.40
N GLU A 118 12.32 -6.90 9.59
CA GLU A 118 10.96 -6.35 9.46
C GLU A 118 10.20 -7.06 8.34
N TYR A 119 9.07 -7.67 8.71
CA TYR A 119 8.12 -8.27 7.79
C TYR A 119 6.81 -7.50 7.83
N ILE A 120 6.10 -7.48 6.72
CA ILE A 120 4.76 -6.95 6.63
C ILE A 120 3.84 -8.07 6.18
N LEU A 121 2.74 -8.22 6.91
CA LEU A 121 1.63 -9.07 6.51
C LEU A 121 0.60 -8.19 5.81
N ILE A 122 0.41 -8.43 4.52
CA ILE A 122 -0.57 -7.72 3.67
C ILE A 122 -1.52 -8.72 3.01
N ARG A 123 -2.63 -8.24 2.44
CA ARG A 123 -3.47 -9.06 1.57
C ARG A 123 -2.94 -9.03 0.14
N GLU A 124 -3.18 -10.10 -0.61
CA GLU A 124 -2.90 -10.12 -2.05
C GLU A 124 -3.61 -8.96 -2.79
N ASP A 125 -4.85 -8.65 -2.42
CA ASP A 125 -5.62 -7.55 -3.01
C ASP A 125 -4.96 -6.17 -2.84
N ASP A 126 -4.12 -5.96 -1.82
CA ASP A 126 -3.43 -4.68 -1.53
C ASP A 126 -2.10 -4.55 -2.30
N VAL A 127 -1.64 -5.62 -2.95
CA VAL A 127 -0.45 -5.61 -3.81
C VAL A 127 -0.78 -4.95 -5.15
N ILE A 128 0.03 -3.95 -5.54
CA ILE A 128 -0.16 -3.17 -6.76
C ILE A 128 0.32 -3.95 -7.98
N GLY A 129 1.55 -4.45 -7.92
CA GLY A 129 2.22 -5.05 -9.07
C GLY A 129 3.51 -5.77 -8.71
N ILE A 130 3.99 -6.57 -9.66
CA ILE A 130 5.29 -7.25 -9.61
C ILE A 130 6.31 -6.39 -10.33
N MET A 131 7.46 -6.19 -9.69
CA MET A 131 8.62 -5.52 -10.29
C MET A 131 9.60 -6.56 -10.85
N PRO A 132 10.27 -6.26 -11.98
CA PRO A 132 11.24 -7.17 -12.59
C PRO A 132 12.56 -7.26 -11.82
N ARG A 133 12.89 -6.25 -10.99
CA ARG A 133 14.14 -6.18 -10.22
C ARG A 133 13.89 -6.27 -8.72
N ALA A 134 14.87 -6.86 -8.02
CA ALA A 134 14.87 -7.03 -6.57
C ALA A 134 14.91 -5.69 -5.81
N ASN A 135 15.62 -4.70 -6.35
CA ASN A 135 15.69 -3.35 -5.81
C ASN A 135 14.67 -2.51 -6.56
N ALA A 136 13.42 -2.47 -6.08
CA ALA A 136 12.37 -1.66 -6.69
C ALA A 136 12.69 -0.17 -6.52
N GLN A 137 13.43 0.37 -7.49
CA GLN A 137 13.71 1.79 -7.58
C GLN A 137 12.60 2.47 -8.37
N ALA A 138 12.42 3.77 -8.13
CA ALA A 138 11.41 4.57 -8.81
C ALA A 138 11.61 4.67 -10.34
N ASP A 139 12.76 4.23 -10.88
CA ASP A 139 13.01 4.17 -12.33
C ASP A 139 12.31 2.99 -13.03
N ASP A 140 12.01 1.91 -12.30
CA ASP A 140 11.49 0.66 -12.88
C ASP A 140 9.95 0.65 -12.96
N VAL A 141 9.29 1.74 -12.57
CA VAL A 141 7.82 1.92 -12.65
C VAL A 141 7.21 1.61 -14.02
N PRO A 142 7.78 1.96 -15.19
CA PRO A 142 7.18 1.60 -16.49
C PRO A 142 7.19 0.09 -16.78
N GLU A 143 8.04 -0.68 -16.10
CA GLU A 143 8.10 -2.14 -16.22
C GLU A 143 7.25 -2.87 -15.19
N LEU A 144 6.66 -2.15 -14.22
CA LEU A 144 5.76 -2.69 -13.21
C LEU A 144 4.60 -3.44 -13.88
N GLN A 145 4.48 -4.74 -13.59
CA GLN A 145 3.34 -5.53 -14.03
C GLN A 145 2.21 -5.42 -13.00
N PRO A 146 1.13 -4.66 -13.27
CA PRO A 146 0.02 -4.55 -12.33
C PRO A 146 -0.68 -5.90 -12.12
N LEU A 147 -1.19 -6.11 -10.91
CA LEU A 147 -1.94 -7.31 -10.52
C LEU A 147 -3.45 -7.08 -10.53
N ALA A 148 -4.20 -8.17 -10.57
CA ALA A 148 -5.67 -8.16 -10.62
C ALA A 148 -6.20 -7.31 -11.80
N ASP A 149 -7.22 -6.50 -11.54
CA ASP A 149 -7.88 -5.56 -12.46
C ASP A 149 -7.22 -4.17 -12.51
N ARG A 150 -5.99 -4.04 -12.01
CA ARG A 150 -5.27 -2.77 -12.01
C ARG A 150 -4.65 -2.46 -13.37
N VAL A 151 -4.53 -1.18 -13.67
CA VAL A 151 -4.01 -0.64 -14.93
C VAL A 151 -3.00 0.45 -14.61
N LEU A 152 -1.83 0.37 -15.26
CA LEU A 152 -0.76 1.36 -15.17
C LEU A 152 -0.94 2.37 -16.30
N ILE A 153 -1.11 3.64 -15.95
CA ILE A 153 -1.33 4.74 -16.87
C ILE A 153 -0.19 5.75 -16.73
N LYS A 154 0.38 6.17 -17.86
CA LYS A 154 1.28 7.32 -17.94
C LYS A 154 0.41 8.56 -18.11
N VAL A 155 0.49 9.48 -17.16
CA VAL A 155 -0.25 10.75 -17.20
C VAL A 155 0.36 11.61 -18.29
N GLU A 156 -0.47 12.16 -19.17
CA GLU A 156 0.02 13.11 -20.17
C GLU A 156 0.47 14.41 -19.47
N GLU A 157 1.53 15.04 -19.94
CA GLU A 157 1.91 16.36 -19.43
C GLU A 157 1.09 17.42 -20.14
N VAL A 158 0.52 18.36 -19.38
CA VAL A 158 -0.22 19.49 -19.95
C VAL A 158 0.79 20.42 -20.62
N ALA A 159 0.54 20.81 -21.86
CA ALA A 159 1.35 21.79 -22.55
C ALA A 159 1.35 23.13 -21.78
N ASP A 160 2.55 23.64 -21.51
CA ASP A 160 2.77 24.87 -20.71
C ASP A 160 2.25 26.13 -21.39
N VAL A 161 2.10 26.06 -22.71
CA VAL A 161 1.62 27.15 -23.55
C VAL A 161 0.24 26.76 -24.07
N THR A 162 -0.78 27.48 -23.59
CA THR A 162 -2.12 27.36 -24.16
C THR A 162 -2.12 27.85 -25.61
N MET A 163 -3.09 27.43 -26.43
CA MET A 163 -3.24 27.92 -27.82
C MET A 163 -3.28 29.46 -27.95
N GLY A 164 -3.52 30.19 -26.86
CA GLY A 164 -3.48 31.65 -26.79
C GLY A 164 -2.13 32.28 -26.42
N GLY A 165 -1.04 31.51 -26.30
CA GLY A 165 0.31 32.03 -26.00
C GLY A 165 0.54 32.44 -24.55
N VAL A 166 -0.38 32.14 -23.63
CA VAL A 166 -0.25 32.43 -22.20
C VAL A 166 0.43 31.28 -21.49
N ILE A 167 1.51 31.59 -20.77
CA ILE A 167 2.24 30.65 -19.90
C ILE A 167 1.48 30.49 -18.59
N LEU A 168 1.04 29.27 -18.30
CA LEU A 168 0.41 28.96 -17.02
C LEU A 168 1.46 28.81 -15.93
N PRO A 169 1.33 29.50 -14.77
CA PRO A 169 2.18 29.24 -13.63
C PRO A 169 1.96 27.80 -13.14
N GLU A 170 3.01 27.15 -12.62
CA GLU A 170 2.94 25.75 -12.18
C GLU A 170 1.85 25.48 -11.14
N ALA A 171 1.52 26.47 -10.31
CA ALA A 171 0.44 26.39 -9.32
C ALA A 171 -0.97 26.29 -9.93
N ALA A 172 -1.15 26.70 -11.18
CA ALA A 172 -2.41 26.61 -11.93
C ALA A 172 -2.49 25.37 -12.84
N LYS A 173 -1.40 24.60 -12.94
CA LYS A 173 -1.37 23.36 -13.71
C LYS A 173 -2.10 22.26 -12.93
N GLU A 174 -3.40 22.14 -13.17
CA GLU A 174 -4.15 21.00 -12.66
C GLU A 174 -3.64 19.70 -13.30
N ARG A 175 -3.61 18.63 -12.49
CA ARG A 175 -3.24 17.30 -12.98
C ARG A 175 -4.25 16.89 -14.05
N PRO A 176 -3.81 16.52 -15.26
CA PRO A 176 -4.73 16.10 -16.29
C PRO A 176 -5.40 14.80 -15.87
N LEU A 177 -6.66 14.69 -16.26
CA LEU A 177 -7.50 13.52 -16.01
C LEU A 177 -7.36 12.48 -17.13
N SER A 178 -6.55 12.78 -18.16
CA SER A 178 -6.23 11.90 -19.28
C SER A 178 -4.84 11.28 -19.13
N GLY A 179 -4.71 10.05 -19.62
CA GLY A 179 -3.43 9.37 -19.69
C GLY A 179 -3.43 8.25 -20.71
N THR A 180 -2.24 7.74 -21.01
CA THR A 180 -2.03 6.60 -21.91
C THR A 180 -1.78 5.34 -21.09
N VAL A 181 -2.50 4.26 -21.40
CA VAL A 181 -2.31 2.96 -20.75
C VAL A 181 -0.96 2.36 -21.16
N VAL A 182 -0.13 2.02 -20.20
CA VAL A 182 1.18 1.39 -20.43
C VAL A 182 1.08 -0.12 -20.26
N ARG A 183 0.44 -0.56 -19.16
CA ARG A 183 0.25 -1.98 -18.87
C ARG A 183 -1.10 -2.25 -18.22
N VAL A 184 -1.61 -3.45 -18.46
CA VAL A 184 -2.89 -3.93 -17.96
C VAL A 184 -2.64 -5.19 -17.14
N GLY A 185 -3.33 -5.30 -16.00
CA GLY A 185 -3.29 -6.47 -15.16
C GLY A 185 -4.05 -7.66 -15.77
N PRO A 186 -3.83 -8.89 -15.26
CA PRO A 186 -4.44 -10.11 -15.79
C PRO A 186 -5.96 -10.22 -15.56
N GLY A 187 -6.57 -9.25 -14.86
CA GLY A 187 -7.99 -9.25 -14.50
C GLY A 187 -8.25 -9.85 -13.12
N LYS A 188 -9.43 -9.56 -12.56
CA LYS A 188 -9.85 -10.05 -11.24
C LYS A 188 -10.62 -11.37 -11.38
N TYR A 189 -10.51 -12.26 -10.39
CA TYR A 189 -11.34 -13.45 -10.33
C TYR A 189 -12.79 -13.08 -9.98
N ASP A 190 -13.73 -13.45 -10.85
CA ASP A 190 -15.16 -13.27 -10.56
C ASP A 190 -15.59 -14.09 -9.33
N LYS A 191 -16.62 -13.63 -8.63
CA LYS A 191 -17.16 -14.30 -7.43
C LYS A 191 -18.11 -15.45 -7.77
N ASP A 192 -18.68 -15.42 -8.97
CA ASP A 192 -19.86 -16.21 -9.33
C ASP A 192 -19.59 -17.22 -10.47
N ALA A 193 -18.39 -17.23 -11.06
CA ALA A 193 -18.01 -18.15 -12.13
C ALA A 193 -16.65 -18.82 -11.83
N GLU A 194 -16.67 -20.16 -11.79
CA GLU A 194 -15.53 -21.05 -11.53
C GLU A 194 -14.30 -20.65 -12.37
N GLY A 195 -13.29 -20.10 -11.70
CA GLY A 195 -11.95 -19.87 -12.25
C GLY A 195 -11.82 -18.86 -13.41
N LYS A 196 -12.92 -18.24 -13.88
CA LYS A 196 -12.84 -17.26 -14.97
C LYS A 196 -12.38 -15.90 -14.44
N ARG A 197 -11.37 -15.35 -15.12
CA ARG A 197 -10.91 -13.99 -14.88
C ARG A 197 -11.81 -13.03 -15.64
N ARG A 198 -12.26 -11.98 -14.97
CA ARG A 198 -12.84 -10.82 -15.63
C ARG A 198 -11.74 -10.12 -16.40
N THR A 199 -11.79 -10.24 -17.72
CA THR A 199 -10.86 -9.56 -18.62
C THR A 199 -11.07 -8.05 -18.51
N VAL A 200 -9.98 -7.30 -18.40
CA VAL A 200 -10.03 -5.84 -18.43
C VAL A 200 -10.29 -5.38 -19.88
N PRO A 201 -11.25 -4.48 -20.14
CA PRO A 201 -11.62 -4.06 -21.50
C PRO A 201 -10.66 -3.03 -22.11
N LEU A 202 -9.42 -2.96 -21.63
CA LEU A 202 -8.41 -1.97 -21.99
C LEU A 202 -7.18 -2.65 -22.58
N ALA A 203 -6.58 -2.03 -23.59
CA ALA A 203 -5.35 -2.47 -24.21
C ALA A 203 -4.19 -1.51 -23.90
N PRO A 204 -2.93 -1.99 -23.90
CA PRO A 204 -1.78 -1.09 -23.83
C PRO A 204 -1.76 -0.15 -25.04
N GLY A 205 -1.59 1.14 -24.78
CA GLY A 205 -1.63 2.22 -25.77
C GLY A 205 -2.94 3.00 -25.83
N ASP A 206 -4.01 2.53 -25.18
CA ASP A 206 -5.29 3.23 -25.17
C ASP A 206 -5.18 4.56 -24.39
N LYS A 207 -5.85 5.60 -24.90
CA LYS A 207 -6.03 6.86 -24.17
C LYS A 207 -7.29 6.77 -23.33
N VAL A 208 -7.15 7.04 -22.04
CA VAL A 208 -8.23 6.88 -21.06
C VAL A 208 -8.40 8.13 -20.22
N LEU A 209 -9.63 8.36 -19.79
CA LEU A 209 -9.98 9.39 -18.82
C LEU A 209 -10.39 8.70 -17.50
N TYR A 210 -9.87 9.16 -16.37
CA TYR A 210 -10.06 8.52 -15.07
C TYR A 210 -10.38 9.53 -13.96
N PHE A 211 -10.82 9.05 -12.79
CA PHE A 211 -11.15 9.92 -11.66
C PHE A 211 -9.92 10.61 -11.03
N LYS A 212 -10.07 11.90 -10.68
CA LYS A 212 -9.00 12.77 -10.12
C LYS A 212 -8.25 12.22 -8.90
N TYR A 213 -8.93 11.41 -8.09
CA TYR A 213 -8.41 10.91 -6.81
C TYR A 213 -8.36 9.38 -6.74
N ALA A 214 -8.48 8.72 -7.89
CA ALA A 214 -8.38 7.27 -7.95
C ALA A 214 -6.94 6.82 -8.16
N GLY A 215 -6.61 5.68 -7.54
CA GLY A 215 -5.33 5.01 -7.73
C GLY A 215 -4.18 5.51 -6.87
N ASP A 216 -3.07 4.80 -6.98
CA ASP A 216 -1.79 5.11 -6.34
C ASP A 216 -0.93 5.90 -7.35
N ASN A 217 -0.48 7.10 -6.96
CA ASN A 217 0.40 7.93 -7.79
C ASN A 217 1.86 7.54 -7.56
N MET A 218 2.59 7.29 -8.66
CA MET A 218 4.00 6.92 -8.67
C MET A 218 4.75 7.92 -9.56
N GLU A 219 5.77 8.57 -9.02
CA GLU A 219 6.60 9.53 -9.75
C GLU A 219 7.98 8.91 -9.97
N THR A 220 8.47 8.98 -11.20
CA THR A 220 9.84 8.58 -11.52
C THR A 220 10.80 9.74 -11.26
N PRO A 221 12.09 9.47 -10.98
CA PRO A 221 13.12 10.50 -10.89
C PRO A 221 13.29 11.32 -12.17
N SER A 222 12.86 10.77 -13.32
CA SER A 222 12.86 11.43 -14.63
C SER A 222 11.76 12.48 -14.79
N GLY A 223 10.81 12.58 -13.85
CA GLY A 223 9.68 13.52 -13.91
C GLY A 223 8.41 12.92 -14.51
N ASP A 224 8.48 11.73 -15.13
CA ASP A 224 7.30 11.04 -15.64
C ASP A 224 6.38 10.60 -14.48
N LYS A 225 5.10 10.95 -14.60
CA LYS A 225 4.05 10.60 -13.64
C LYS A 225 3.26 9.40 -14.11
N PHE A 226 3.16 8.39 -13.24
CA PHE A 226 2.37 7.20 -13.45
C PHE A 226 1.28 7.10 -12.39
N VAL A 227 0.13 6.58 -12.78
CA VAL A 227 -0.96 6.27 -11.86
C VAL A 227 -1.34 4.82 -12.07
N VAL A 228 -1.41 4.07 -10.96
CA VAL A 228 -1.99 2.73 -10.97
C VAL A 228 -3.39 2.81 -10.40
N LEU A 229 -4.39 2.52 -11.23
CA LEU A 229 -5.80 2.56 -10.86
C LEU A 229 -6.50 1.25 -11.20
N ARG A 230 -7.72 1.05 -10.71
CA ARG A 230 -8.55 -0.10 -11.07
C ARG A 230 -9.26 0.15 -12.39
N SER A 231 -9.61 -0.92 -13.11
CA SER A 231 -10.43 -0.81 -14.32
C SER A 231 -11.74 -0.06 -14.11
N ASP A 232 -12.32 -0.16 -12.92
CA ASP A 232 -13.59 0.48 -12.56
C ASP A 232 -13.48 2.01 -12.40
N ASP A 233 -12.26 2.51 -12.18
CA ASP A 233 -12.01 3.96 -12.02
C ASP A 233 -11.79 4.67 -13.37
N VAL A 234 -11.80 3.92 -14.48
CA VAL A 234 -11.71 4.46 -15.83
C VAL A 234 -13.12 4.84 -16.31
N LEU A 235 -13.29 6.11 -16.65
CA LEU A 235 -14.57 6.68 -17.08
C LEU A 235 -14.85 6.40 -18.55
N CYS A 236 -13.87 6.64 -19.41
CA CYS A 236 -13.99 6.38 -20.85
C CYS A 236 -12.64 6.08 -21.49
N LYS A 237 -12.70 5.42 -22.65
CA LYS A 237 -11.59 5.25 -23.58
C LYS A 237 -11.86 6.08 -24.84
N ALA A 238 -10.79 6.63 -25.43
CA ALA A 238 -10.85 7.38 -26.69
C ALA A 238 -10.96 6.46 -27.92
#